data_AF-A0A956S3A1-F1
#
_entry.id   AF-A0A956S3A1-F1
#
_cell.length_a   1.000
_cell.length_b   1.000
_cell.length_c   1.000
_cell.angle_alpha   90.00
_cell.angle_beta   90.00
_cell.angle_gamma   90.00
#
_symmetry.space_group_name_H-M   'P 1'
#
loop_
_entity.id
_entity.type
_entity.pdbx_description
1 polymer ?
#
loop_
_entity_poly.entity_id
_entity_poly.type
_entity_poly.pdbx_seq_one_letter_code
_entity_poly.pdbx_strand_id
1 'polypeptide(L)'
;MLETMRHSAAHLMAAAVQDLYPEAKFGVGPPIEYGFYYDIELPVTLTPEDLKKIEKRMLQLKNKGLGYERIEVPIDEAIKIMQEKGQTYKVELLNLLKERGSTAVLKETGDANVADSDEAEGASHVSLYKTGEFLDLCRGPHVESTKEIGVFKLMRIAGAYWRGNEKNPQLQRLYGVAFETKDELKAHLHMLEEAKKRDHRRLGQELGIFTISEEVGRGLPLWLPNGTVIREELEKLAKEEERKDGYLRISTPEITKDKLYYMSGHLPYYRDDMYAPIEIEGVEYFLRPMNCPHHHQVYLSQPRSYRDMPVRLAEYGQVYRFEQSGALSGLMRARGFCQNDAHIYCTFEQAKDEFLKVMHLHARYYDMFNIEDYYMLFAKPDLHKLDKYVDEPEQWAAASKVIQQAMDESGYPYEEAEGEAAFYGPKIDFMIKSAIGTEYAISTNQLDFLASERFNLTYKGQDDKEHPVYVIHRAPLGSHERFVAFLIEHYAGAFPTWLAPVQAIIIPISDRHLDYAHQVYKQIFEAEVPTALGGARVELDDARESMQKKIRNAQRRKIPYMLIVGDSEVESDTLSVRYRSGVEKREVPVAALIDRIRTEVKSRRDLGE
;
A
#
# COMPACT_ATOMS: atom_id res chain seq x y z
N MET A 1 1.11 -28.31 1.40
CA MET A 1 1.42 -29.05 0.16
C MET A 1 2.07 -28.14 -0.89
N LEU A 2 1.43 -27.04 -1.30
CA LEU A 2 2.00 -26.08 -2.25
C LEU A 2 3.31 -25.42 -1.81
N GLU A 3 3.42 -25.04 -0.53
CA GLU A 3 4.64 -24.46 0.03
C GLU A 3 5.82 -25.43 -0.05
N THR A 4 5.61 -26.70 0.31
CA THR A 4 6.57 -27.80 0.17
C THR A 4 7.02 -27.97 -1.29
N MET A 5 6.09 -27.97 -2.23
CA MET A 5 6.38 -28.06 -3.66
C MET A 5 7.24 -26.88 -4.15
N ARG A 6 6.93 -25.66 -3.72
CA ARG A 6 7.67 -24.44 -4.06
C ARG A 6 9.06 -24.43 -3.45
N HIS A 7 9.20 -24.90 -2.22
CA HIS A 7 10.49 -25.08 -1.56
C HIS A 7 11.36 -26.09 -2.33
N SER A 8 10.78 -27.24 -2.70
CA SER A 8 11.46 -28.21 -3.58
C SER A 8 11.84 -27.61 -4.95
N ALA A 9 11.00 -26.76 -5.52
CA ALA A 9 11.32 -26.05 -6.77
C ALA A 9 12.51 -25.07 -6.61
N ALA A 10 12.65 -24.44 -5.43
CA ALA A 10 13.83 -23.63 -5.09
C ALA A 10 15.11 -24.47 -5.10
N HIS A 11 15.10 -25.64 -4.48
CA HIS A 11 16.21 -26.59 -4.51
C HIS A 11 16.50 -27.12 -5.92
N LEU A 12 15.46 -27.40 -6.71
CA LEU A 12 15.63 -27.80 -8.11
C LEU A 12 16.30 -26.69 -8.93
N MET A 13 15.95 -25.43 -8.68
CA MET A 13 16.60 -24.28 -9.29
C MET A 13 18.07 -24.20 -8.88
N ALA A 14 18.37 -24.31 -7.58
CA ALA A 14 19.75 -24.28 -7.09
C ALA A 14 20.60 -25.43 -7.67
N ALA A 15 20.05 -26.64 -7.75
CA ALA A 15 20.70 -27.77 -8.42
C ALA A 15 20.97 -27.50 -9.91
N ALA A 16 20.00 -26.90 -10.62
CA ALA A 16 20.18 -26.52 -12.01
C ALA A 16 21.24 -25.42 -12.20
N VAL A 17 21.32 -24.46 -11.26
CA VAL A 17 22.37 -23.44 -11.26
C VAL A 17 23.73 -24.07 -10.98
N GLN A 18 23.85 -24.97 -10.01
CA GLN A 18 25.13 -25.64 -9.71
C GLN A 18 25.63 -26.47 -10.91
N ASP A 19 24.73 -27.14 -11.63
CA ASP A 19 25.07 -27.88 -12.85
C ASP A 19 25.64 -26.98 -13.96
N LEU A 20 25.15 -25.74 -14.07
CA LEU A 20 25.57 -24.78 -15.09
C LEU A 20 26.77 -23.94 -14.65
N TYR A 21 26.89 -23.70 -13.35
CA TYR A 21 27.89 -22.87 -12.70
C TYR A 21 28.43 -23.60 -11.46
N PRO A 22 29.42 -24.50 -11.63
CA PRO A 22 29.93 -25.33 -10.52
C PRO A 22 30.52 -24.53 -9.36
N GLU A 23 30.99 -23.30 -9.60
CA GLU A 23 31.54 -22.39 -8.58
C GLU A 23 30.47 -21.60 -7.82
N ALA A 24 29.18 -21.83 -8.08
CA ALA A 24 28.10 -21.15 -7.41
C ALA A 24 28.12 -21.38 -5.89
N LYS A 25 27.96 -20.30 -5.12
CA LYS A 25 27.78 -20.38 -3.67
C LYS A 25 26.38 -19.96 -3.31
N PHE A 26 25.71 -20.81 -2.53
CA PHE A 26 24.29 -20.71 -2.25
C PHE A 26 24.06 -20.09 -0.88
N GLY A 27 23.25 -19.03 -0.85
CA GLY A 27 22.75 -18.39 0.37
C GLY A 27 21.43 -19.01 0.83
N VAL A 28 20.39 -18.20 0.91
CA VAL A 28 19.04 -18.61 1.34
C VAL A 28 18.08 -18.72 0.16
N GLY A 29 17.16 -19.67 0.22
CA GLY A 29 16.17 -19.89 -0.85
C GLY A 29 14.80 -20.37 -0.35
N PRO A 30 14.03 -19.51 0.33
CA PRO A 30 12.74 -19.88 0.88
C PRO A 30 11.64 -19.93 -0.18
N PRO A 31 10.56 -20.70 0.06
CA PRO A 31 9.30 -20.50 -0.65
C PRO A 31 8.70 -19.13 -0.30
N ILE A 32 7.88 -18.60 -1.20
CA ILE A 32 7.07 -17.39 -1.03
C ILE A 32 5.64 -17.68 -1.53
N GLU A 33 4.71 -16.77 -1.23
CA GLU A 33 3.26 -16.94 -1.45
C GLU A 33 2.85 -17.51 -2.82
N TYR A 34 3.57 -17.19 -3.91
CA TYR A 34 3.30 -17.71 -5.26
C TYR A 34 4.46 -18.49 -5.88
N GLY A 35 5.54 -18.69 -5.14
CA GLY A 35 6.79 -19.13 -5.76
C GLY A 35 7.92 -19.35 -4.78
N PHE A 36 9.12 -18.97 -5.19
CA PHE A 36 10.35 -19.12 -4.43
C PHE A 36 11.39 -18.10 -4.93
N TYR A 37 12.43 -17.89 -4.13
CA TYR A 37 13.65 -17.28 -4.63
C TYR A 37 14.88 -18.04 -4.14
N TYR A 38 16.06 -17.69 -4.66
CA TYR A 38 17.32 -18.15 -4.12
C TYR A 38 18.41 -17.09 -4.32
N ASP A 39 19.15 -16.80 -3.25
CA ASP A 39 20.31 -15.91 -3.26
C ASP A 39 21.58 -16.69 -3.60
N ILE A 40 22.27 -16.26 -4.66
CA ILE A 40 23.41 -17.00 -5.21
C ILE A 40 24.56 -16.04 -5.51
N GLU A 41 25.76 -16.36 -5.04
CA GLU A 41 26.99 -15.71 -5.48
C GLU A 41 27.50 -16.46 -6.71
N LEU A 42 27.71 -15.73 -7.79
CA LEU A 42 28.22 -16.24 -9.05
C LEU A 42 29.34 -15.34 -9.56
N PRO A 43 30.36 -15.90 -10.23
CA PRO A 43 31.43 -15.11 -10.85
C PRO A 43 30.93 -14.29 -12.06
N VAL A 44 29.71 -14.56 -12.54
CA VAL A 44 29.10 -13.88 -13.68
C VAL A 44 27.79 -13.24 -13.28
N THR A 45 27.47 -12.09 -13.90
CA THR A 45 26.15 -11.49 -13.78
C THR A 45 25.17 -12.20 -14.71
N LEU A 46 24.09 -12.72 -14.14
CA LEU A 46 23.02 -13.40 -14.86
C LEU A 46 22.20 -12.40 -15.67
N THR A 47 21.76 -12.86 -16.83
CA THR A 47 20.89 -12.12 -17.76
C THR A 47 19.53 -12.81 -17.93
N PRO A 48 18.52 -12.13 -18.49
CA PRO A 48 17.25 -12.78 -18.84
C PRO A 48 17.41 -14.02 -19.74
N GLU A 49 18.44 -14.06 -20.59
CA GLU A 49 18.80 -15.22 -21.40
C GLU A 49 19.26 -16.42 -20.56
N ASP A 50 19.95 -16.16 -19.45
CA ASP A 50 20.41 -17.22 -18.54
C ASP A 50 19.25 -17.84 -17.77
N LEU A 51 18.20 -17.06 -17.45
CA LEU A 51 16.97 -17.61 -16.89
C LEU A 51 16.37 -18.70 -17.78
N LYS A 52 16.37 -18.51 -19.11
CA LYS A 52 15.89 -19.54 -20.05
C LYS A 52 16.76 -20.80 -20.03
N LYS A 53 18.08 -20.65 -19.86
CA LYS A 53 19.02 -21.78 -19.76
C LYS A 53 18.81 -22.56 -18.45
N ILE A 54 18.71 -21.85 -17.33
CA ILE A 54 18.47 -22.42 -16.00
C ILE A 54 17.12 -23.13 -15.98
N GLU A 55 16.05 -22.49 -16.45
CA GLU A 55 14.71 -23.09 -16.52
C GLU A 55 14.69 -24.37 -17.38
N LYS A 56 15.37 -24.36 -18.54
CA LYS A 56 15.55 -25.56 -19.37
C LYS A 56 16.29 -26.66 -18.60
N ARG A 57 17.32 -26.32 -17.82
CA ARG A 57 18.05 -27.29 -17.00
C ARG A 57 17.20 -27.84 -15.85
N MET A 58 16.43 -26.98 -15.18
CA MET A 58 15.46 -27.40 -14.16
C MET A 58 14.48 -28.42 -14.73
N LEU A 59 13.94 -28.17 -15.94
CA LEU A 59 13.03 -29.12 -16.61
C LEU A 59 13.70 -30.47 -16.91
N GLN A 60 14.98 -30.47 -17.31
CA GLN A 60 15.74 -31.70 -17.50
C GLN A 60 15.88 -32.48 -16.19
N LEU A 61 16.24 -31.81 -15.09
CA LEU A 61 16.38 -32.43 -13.76
C LEU A 61 15.03 -32.90 -13.19
N LYS A 62 13.95 -32.15 -13.45
CA LYS A 62 12.58 -32.54 -13.13
C LYS A 62 12.22 -33.87 -13.79
N ASN A 63 12.48 -33.98 -15.10
CA ASN A 63 12.12 -35.17 -15.88
C ASN A 63 12.91 -36.43 -15.48
N LYS A 64 14.09 -36.27 -14.86
CA LYS A 64 14.84 -37.40 -14.28
C LYS A 64 14.15 -38.02 -13.06
N GLY A 65 13.24 -37.29 -12.39
CA GLY A 65 12.55 -37.78 -11.18
C GLY A 65 13.50 -38.06 -10.02
N LEU A 66 14.43 -37.13 -9.75
CA LEU A 66 15.39 -37.23 -8.66
C LEU A 66 14.63 -37.21 -7.31
N GLY A 67 15.13 -37.98 -6.33
CA GLY A 67 14.60 -37.92 -4.96
C GLY A 67 15.16 -36.74 -4.17
N TYR A 68 14.45 -36.34 -3.11
CA TYR A 68 14.95 -35.43 -2.08
C TYR A 68 15.36 -36.24 -0.84
N GLU A 69 16.64 -36.58 -0.76
CA GLU A 69 17.18 -37.39 0.33
C GLU A 69 17.56 -36.51 1.51
N ARG A 70 16.90 -36.71 2.67
CA ARG A 70 17.23 -36.04 3.93
C ARG A 70 18.33 -36.82 4.64
N ILE A 71 19.44 -36.14 4.92
CA ILE A 71 20.59 -36.69 5.62
C ILE A 71 20.75 -35.93 6.93
N GLU A 72 20.54 -36.60 8.05
CA GLU A 72 20.87 -36.04 9.37
C GLU A 72 22.34 -36.27 9.67
N VAL A 73 23.05 -35.20 10.02
CA VAL A 73 24.48 -35.23 10.34
C VAL A 73 24.77 -34.37 11.57
N PRO A 74 25.80 -34.71 12.36
CA PRO A 74 26.33 -33.83 13.38
C PRO A 74 26.73 -32.48 12.77
N ILE A 75 26.50 -31.38 13.49
CA ILE A 75 26.72 -30.04 12.96
C ILE A 75 28.17 -29.79 12.53
N ASP A 76 29.14 -30.37 13.24
CA ASP A 76 30.56 -30.27 12.91
C ASP A 76 30.92 -30.99 11.60
N GLU A 77 30.25 -32.10 11.32
CA GLU A 77 30.40 -32.83 10.06
C GLU A 77 29.77 -32.03 8.91
N ALA A 78 28.59 -31.44 9.12
CA ALA A 78 27.95 -30.57 8.14
C ALA A 78 28.84 -29.36 7.78
N ILE A 79 29.48 -28.74 8.78
CA ILE A 79 30.42 -27.62 8.59
C ILE A 79 31.56 -28.07 7.68
N LYS A 80 32.18 -29.21 7.98
CA LYS A 80 33.28 -29.76 7.18
C LYS A 80 32.85 -30.05 5.74
N ILE A 81 31.69 -30.71 5.54
CA ILE A 81 31.14 -31.01 4.21
C ILE A 81 30.94 -29.72 3.39
N MET A 82 30.37 -28.68 3.99
CA MET A 82 30.11 -27.41 3.30
C MET A 82 31.40 -26.63 3.03
N GLN A 83 32.40 -26.70 3.90
CA GLN A 83 33.74 -26.14 3.68
C GLN A 83 34.45 -26.81 2.50
N GLU A 84 34.45 -28.14 2.43
CA GLU A 84 35.04 -28.91 1.33
C GLU A 84 34.36 -28.60 -0.02
N LYS A 85 33.07 -28.29 0.01
CA LYS A 85 32.28 -27.86 -1.17
C LYS A 85 32.38 -26.35 -1.47
N GLY A 86 33.15 -25.58 -0.69
CA GLY A 86 33.33 -24.13 -0.89
C GLY A 86 32.10 -23.27 -0.61
N GLN A 87 31.09 -23.80 0.11
CA GLN A 87 29.81 -23.13 0.38
C GLN A 87 29.90 -22.19 1.59
N THR A 88 30.60 -21.07 1.44
CA THR A 88 30.93 -20.14 2.54
C THR A 88 29.72 -19.64 3.34
N TYR A 89 28.62 -19.31 2.67
CA TYR A 89 27.39 -18.85 3.34
C TYR A 89 26.72 -19.93 4.18
N LYS A 90 26.75 -21.18 3.71
CA LYS A 90 26.20 -22.33 4.44
C LYS A 90 27.04 -22.64 5.68
N VAL A 91 28.36 -22.50 5.59
CA VAL A 91 29.27 -22.62 6.74
C VAL A 91 28.97 -21.57 7.80
N GLU A 92 28.75 -20.32 7.40
CA GLU A 92 28.34 -19.25 8.32
C GLU A 92 27.02 -19.58 9.04
N LEU A 93 26.00 -20.02 8.30
CA LEU A 93 24.71 -20.41 8.86
C LEU A 93 24.84 -21.56 9.87
N LEU A 94 25.68 -22.55 9.57
CA LEU A 94 25.95 -23.68 10.46
C LEU A 94 26.67 -23.25 11.74
N ASN A 95 27.67 -22.38 11.65
CA ASN A 95 28.35 -21.86 12.84
C ASN A 95 27.39 -21.10 13.75
N LEU A 96 26.49 -20.30 13.18
CA LEU A 96 25.46 -19.60 13.96
C LEU A 96 24.47 -20.56 14.62
N LEU A 97 24.03 -21.60 13.90
CA LEU A 97 23.20 -22.66 14.50
C LEU A 97 23.93 -23.39 15.64
N LYS A 98 25.24 -23.62 15.49
CA LYS A 98 26.08 -24.25 16.50
C LYS A 98 26.26 -23.37 17.73
N GLU A 99 26.40 -22.07 17.55
CA GLU A 99 26.65 -21.13 18.65
C GLU A 99 25.38 -20.68 19.36
N ARG A 100 24.26 -20.54 18.63
CA ARG A 100 23.06 -19.84 19.10
C ARG A 100 21.75 -20.61 18.91
N GLY A 101 21.79 -21.79 18.28
CA GLY A 101 20.58 -22.55 17.93
C GLY A 101 19.71 -21.94 16.82
N SER A 102 20.04 -20.73 16.34
CA SER A 102 19.28 -19.99 15.33
C SER A 102 20.19 -19.40 14.25
N THR A 103 19.68 -19.35 13.02
CA THR A 103 20.32 -18.63 11.90
C THR A 103 19.95 -17.15 11.86
N ALA A 104 18.96 -16.71 12.63
CA ALA A 104 18.54 -15.31 12.69
C ALA A 104 19.47 -14.50 13.58
N VAL A 105 19.85 -13.30 13.12
CA VAL A 105 20.63 -12.34 13.90
C VAL A 105 19.71 -11.18 14.24
N LEU A 106 19.44 -10.95 15.54
CA LEU A 106 18.52 -9.92 16.06
C LEU A 106 18.73 -8.53 15.44
N LYS A 107 19.99 -8.14 15.21
CA LYS A 107 20.37 -6.85 14.62
C LYS A 107 19.99 -6.69 13.13
N GLU A 108 19.62 -7.76 12.44
CA GLU A 108 19.43 -7.77 10.99
C GLU A 108 17.96 -7.90 10.57
N THR A 109 17.09 -8.47 11.41
CA THR A 109 15.66 -8.67 11.10
C THR A 109 14.75 -7.61 11.72
N GLY A 110 15.22 -6.89 12.75
CA GLY A 110 14.37 -5.95 13.51
C GLY A 110 13.21 -6.63 14.24
N ASP A 111 13.26 -7.97 14.35
CA ASP A 111 12.19 -8.79 14.88
C ASP A 111 12.52 -9.19 16.33
N ALA A 112 11.80 -8.60 17.29
CA ALA A 112 11.89 -8.91 18.72
C ALA A 112 11.37 -10.33 19.05
N ASN A 113 10.97 -11.11 18.04
CA ASN A 113 10.55 -12.51 18.16
C ASN A 113 11.68 -13.50 17.91
N VAL A 114 12.86 -13.02 17.53
CA VAL A 114 14.07 -13.82 17.66
C VAL A 114 14.34 -13.92 19.16
N ALA A 115 14.22 -15.12 19.71
CA ALA A 115 14.62 -15.37 21.08
C ALA A 115 16.11 -14.98 21.24
N ASP A 116 16.39 -13.87 21.92
CA ASP A 116 17.52 -13.83 22.86
C ASP A 116 17.11 -14.74 24.01
N SER A 117 17.00 -16.04 23.76
CA SER A 117 16.98 -16.99 24.85
C SER A 117 18.43 -17.07 25.30
N ASP A 118 18.71 -16.46 26.44
CA ASP A 118 19.93 -16.65 27.25
C ASP A 118 20.17 -18.14 27.64
N GLU A 119 19.43 -19.09 27.05
CA GLU A 119 19.50 -20.54 27.25
C GLU A 119 19.17 -21.37 25.97
N ALA A 120 19.66 -20.99 24.77
CA ALA A 120 19.59 -21.90 23.61
C ALA A 120 20.86 -22.77 23.50
N GLU A 121 20.78 -24.04 23.90
CA GLU A 121 21.78 -25.03 23.50
C GLU A 121 21.92 -25.03 21.97
N GLY A 122 23.15 -24.84 21.48
CA GLY A 122 23.47 -24.89 20.07
C GLY A 122 23.00 -26.20 19.41
N ALA A 123 22.59 -26.14 18.15
CA ALA A 123 22.11 -27.32 17.45
C ALA A 123 23.23 -28.38 17.34
N SER A 124 23.00 -29.58 17.90
CA SER A 124 23.99 -30.67 17.83
C SER A 124 23.95 -31.41 16.49
N HIS A 125 22.79 -31.47 15.85
CA HIS A 125 22.55 -32.11 14.56
C HIS A 125 21.77 -31.18 13.64
N VAL A 126 22.02 -31.32 12.34
CA VAL A 126 21.33 -30.58 11.28
C VAL A 126 20.94 -31.53 10.16
N SER A 127 19.95 -31.14 9.36
CA SER A 127 19.59 -31.87 8.15
C SER A 127 20.20 -31.21 6.91
N LEU A 128 20.77 -32.05 6.06
CA LEU A 128 21.13 -31.70 4.69
C LEU A 128 20.15 -32.39 3.75
N TYR A 129 19.81 -31.74 2.64
CA TYR A 129 18.98 -32.32 1.59
C TYR A 129 19.78 -32.47 0.32
N LYS A 130 19.79 -33.70 -0.20
CA LYS A 130 20.45 -34.05 -1.46
C LYS A 130 19.41 -34.18 -2.58
N THR A 131 19.66 -33.49 -3.70
CA THR A 131 18.84 -33.55 -4.92
C THR A 131 19.75 -33.75 -6.12
N GLY A 132 19.94 -35.02 -6.53
CA GLY A 132 21.00 -35.36 -7.47
C GLY A 132 22.38 -35.13 -6.85
N GLU A 133 23.23 -34.33 -7.50
CA GLU A 133 24.56 -33.97 -6.96
C GLU A 133 24.54 -32.74 -6.04
N PHE A 134 23.44 -31.98 -6.06
CA PHE A 134 23.27 -30.81 -5.21
C PHE A 134 22.96 -31.22 -3.78
N LEU A 135 23.62 -30.58 -2.83
CA LEU A 135 23.48 -30.82 -1.39
C LEU A 135 23.32 -29.47 -0.69
N ASP A 136 22.23 -29.30 0.07
CA ASP A 136 21.92 -28.03 0.72
C ASP A 136 21.61 -28.17 2.20
N LEU A 137 21.92 -27.13 2.97
CA LEU A 137 21.48 -26.99 4.36
C LEU A 137 20.03 -26.52 4.40
N CYS A 138 19.13 -27.43 4.79
CA CYS A 138 17.70 -27.15 4.82
C CYS A 138 16.99 -28.02 5.87
N ARG A 139 15.95 -27.47 6.51
CA ARG A 139 15.10 -28.20 7.46
C ARG A 139 13.99 -29.02 6.79
N GLY A 140 13.64 -28.69 5.54
CA GLY A 140 12.49 -29.26 4.84
C GLY A 140 11.15 -28.74 5.37
N PRO A 141 10.03 -29.43 5.07
CA PRO A 141 9.95 -30.65 4.26
C PRO A 141 10.14 -30.39 2.75
N HIS A 142 10.33 -31.47 1.99
CA HIS A 142 10.37 -31.50 0.52
C HIS A 142 9.41 -32.56 -0.02
N VAL A 143 9.02 -32.44 -1.30
CA VAL A 143 8.31 -33.50 -2.04
C VAL A 143 9.20 -34.73 -2.22
N GLU A 144 8.62 -35.90 -2.51
CA GLU A 144 9.42 -37.14 -2.59
C GLU A 144 10.29 -37.16 -3.86
N SER A 145 9.72 -36.75 -4.99
CA SER A 145 10.39 -36.71 -6.29
C SER A 145 10.30 -35.33 -6.96
N THR A 146 11.32 -34.96 -7.72
CA THR A 146 11.26 -33.76 -8.59
C THR A 146 10.11 -33.81 -9.58
N LYS A 147 9.53 -34.98 -9.88
CA LYS A 147 8.32 -35.12 -10.70
C LYS A 147 7.05 -34.53 -10.08
N GLU A 148 6.98 -34.46 -8.75
CA GLU A 148 5.86 -33.88 -8.01
C GLU A 148 5.87 -32.34 -8.01
N ILE A 149 6.98 -31.73 -8.41
CA ILE A 149 6.98 -30.30 -8.71
C ILE A 149 6.04 -30.10 -9.91
N GLY A 150 5.02 -29.26 -9.77
CA GLY A 150 4.11 -28.92 -10.85
C GLY A 150 4.77 -28.10 -11.97
N VAL A 151 4.11 -27.05 -12.43
CA VAL A 151 4.62 -26.17 -13.49
C VAL A 151 5.30 -24.96 -12.86
N PHE A 152 6.50 -24.62 -13.32
CA PHE A 152 7.26 -23.48 -12.82
C PHE A 152 7.71 -22.54 -13.94
N LYS A 153 8.04 -21.30 -13.56
CA LYS A 153 8.64 -20.30 -14.44
C LYS A 153 9.60 -19.39 -13.68
N LEU A 154 10.78 -19.14 -14.22
CA LEU A 154 11.70 -18.13 -13.70
C LEU A 154 11.27 -16.73 -14.16
N MET A 155 11.27 -15.77 -13.23
CA MET A 155 10.60 -14.48 -13.40
C MET A 155 11.58 -13.33 -13.58
N ARG A 156 12.47 -13.11 -12.60
CA ARG A 156 13.40 -11.97 -12.60
C ARG A 156 14.64 -12.28 -11.78
N ILE A 157 15.67 -11.47 -12.02
CA ILE A 157 16.91 -11.43 -11.25
C ILE A 157 16.91 -10.10 -10.48
N ALA A 158 17.21 -10.14 -9.19
CA ALA A 158 17.39 -8.94 -8.37
C ALA A 158 18.76 -8.99 -7.68
N GLY A 159 19.30 -7.83 -7.31
CA GLY A 159 20.43 -7.75 -6.38
C GLY A 159 19.94 -7.93 -4.95
N ALA A 160 20.66 -8.72 -4.17
CA ALA A 160 20.49 -8.81 -2.73
C ALA A 160 21.86 -8.64 -2.07
N TYR A 161 21.89 -8.17 -0.82
CA TYR A 161 23.09 -8.21 -0.02
C TYR A 161 22.96 -9.33 0.99
N TRP A 162 24.06 -10.06 1.25
CA TRP A 162 24.04 -11.08 2.28
C TRP A 162 23.63 -10.46 3.62
N ARG A 163 22.66 -11.10 4.31
CA ARG A 163 22.02 -10.56 5.52
C ARG A 163 21.31 -9.21 5.40
N GLY A 164 21.05 -8.74 4.17
CA GLY A 164 20.45 -7.42 3.95
C GLY A 164 21.37 -6.25 4.27
N ASN A 165 22.67 -6.48 4.49
CA ASN A 165 23.64 -5.45 4.84
C ASN A 165 24.47 -5.06 3.62
N GLU A 166 24.38 -3.81 3.16
CA GLU A 166 25.08 -3.28 1.99
C GLU A 166 26.61 -3.40 2.04
N LYS A 167 27.19 -3.59 3.23
CA LYS A 167 28.63 -3.81 3.42
C LYS A 167 29.07 -5.24 3.12
N ASN A 168 28.13 -6.18 3.03
CA ASN A 168 28.39 -7.58 2.74
C ASN A 168 28.44 -7.85 1.23
N PRO A 169 28.94 -9.02 0.79
CA PRO A 169 28.94 -9.38 -0.62
C PRO A 169 27.55 -9.30 -1.26
N GLN A 170 27.52 -8.78 -2.49
CA GLN A 170 26.31 -8.71 -3.29
C GLN A 170 26.02 -10.09 -3.93
N LEU A 171 24.80 -10.56 -3.74
CA LEU A 171 24.24 -11.80 -4.27
C LEU A 171 23.26 -11.51 -5.39
N GLN A 172 23.06 -12.49 -6.26
CA GLN A 172 22.03 -12.46 -7.28
C GLN A 172 20.85 -13.32 -6.83
N ARG A 173 19.71 -12.67 -6.60
CA ARG A 173 18.45 -13.29 -6.20
C ARG A 173 17.65 -13.69 -7.44
N LEU A 174 17.49 -14.99 -7.67
CA LEU A 174 16.65 -15.50 -8.75
C LEU A 174 15.24 -15.76 -8.20
N TYR A 175 14.23 -15.14 -8.80
CA TYR A 175 12.83 -15.38 -8.47
C TYR A 175 12.18 -16.36 -9.45
N GLY A 176 11.41 -17.31 -8.92
CA GLY A 176 10.58 -18.21 -9.70
C GLY A 176 9.18 -18.36 -9.10
N VAL A 177 8.23 -18.78 -9.93
CA VAL A 177 6.87 -19.15 -9.52
C VAL A 177 6.65 -20.64 -9.77
N ALA A 178 5.82 -21.28 -8.96
CA ALA A 178 5.43 -22.68 -9.16
C ALA A 178 3.99 -22.95 -8.71
N PHE A 179 3.27 -23.70 -9.55
CA PHE A 179 1.85 -24.05 -9.45
C PHE A 179 1.65 -25.52 -9.76
N GLU A 180 0.52 -26.11 -9.36
CA GLU A 180 0.23 -27.51 -9.65
C GLU A 180 -0.08 -27.70 -11.14
N THR A 181 -0.80 -26.75 -11.74
CA THR A 181 -1.30 -26.86 -13.11
C THR A 181 -0.77 -25.75 -14.04
N LYS A 182 -0.85 -26.01 -15.36
CA LYS A 182 -0.53 -25.00 -16.39
C LYS A 182 -1.54 -23.86 -16.40
N ASP A 183 -2.79 -24.14 -16.07
CA ASP A 183 -3.87 -23.15 -16.08
C ASP A 183 -3.70 -22.15 -14.93
N GLU A 184 -3.32 -22.62 -13.74
CA GLU A 184 -2.95 -21.74 -12.61
C GLU A 184 -1.75 -20.84 -12.95
N LEU A 185 -0.68 -21.39 -13.54
CA LEU A 185 0.46 -20.59 -13.97
C LEU A 185 0.02 -19.56 -15.01
N LYS A 186 -0.81 -19.94 -15.98
CA LYS A 186 -1.31 -19.02 -17.01
C LYS A 186 -2.16 -17.91 -16.39
N ALA A 187 -3.05 -18.24 -15.45
CA ALA A 187 -3.88 -17.29 -14.73
C ALA A 187 -3.02 -16.30 -13.91
N HIS A 188 -2.00 -16.80 -13.21
CA HIS A 188 -1.07 -15.97 -12.45
C HIS A 188 -0.25 -15.04 -13.36
N LEU A 189 0.29 -15.55 -14.47
CA LEU A 189 1.01 -14.71 -15.43
C LEU A 189 0.11 -13.66 -16.08
N HIS A 190 -1.15 -14.01 -16.38
CA HIS A 190 -2.13 -13.05 -16.87
C HIS A 190 -2.41 -11.95 -15.84
N MET A 191 -2.59 -12.32 -14.56
CA MET A 191 -2.76 -11.38 -13.46
C MET A 191 -1.57 -10.43 -13.31
N LEU A 192 -0.32 -10.93 -13.42
CA LEU A 192 0.88 -10.09 -13.37
C LEU A 192 0.97 -9.12 -14.55
N GLU A 193 0.55 -9.53 -15.75
CA GLU A 193 0.50 -8.62 -16.91
C GLU A 193 -0.59 -7.55 -16.75
N GLU A 194 -1.76 -7.91 -16.23
CA GLU A 194 -2.80 -6.93 -15.88
C GLU A 194 -2.34 -5.97 -14.77
N ALA A 195 -1.59 -6.48 -13.78
CA ALA A 195 -0.98 -5.66 -12.73
C ALA A 195 -0.01 -4.61 -13.29
N LYS A 196 0.87 -5.00 -14.21
CA LYS A 196 1.78 -4.05 -14.89
C LYS A 196 1.04 -2.99 -15.69
N LYS A 197 -0.10 -3.34 -16.30
CA LYS A 197 -0.95 -2.38 -17.01
C LYS A 197 -1.64 -1.41 -16.04
N ARG A 198 -1.86 -1.80 -14.80
CA ARG A 198 -2.55 -0.98 -13.78
C ARG A 198 -1.60 -0.18 -12.89
N ASP A 199 -0.31 -0.51 -12.88
CA ASP A 199 0.72 0.13 -12.06
C ASP A 199 0.62 1.67 -12.06
N HIS A 200 0.35 2.23 -10.88
CA HIS A 200 0.14 3.66 -10.70
C HIS A 200 1.36 4.51 -11.07
N ARG A 201 2.57 3.95 -11.05
CA ARG A 201 3.80 4.69 -11.42
C ARG A 201 3.84 4.95 -12.91
N ARG A 202 3.45 3.94 -13.70
CA ARG A 202 3.36 4.03 -15.15
C ARG A 202 2.18 4.90 -15.56
N LEU A 203 0.98 4.56 -15.08
CA LEU A 203 -0.23 5.29 -15.43
C LEU A 203 -0.23 6.73 -14.89
N GLY A 204 0.30 6.95 -13.69
CA GLY A 204 0.42 8.28 -13.10
C GLY A 204 1.28 9.22 -13.92
N GLN A 205 2.37 8.72 -14.51
CA GLN A 205 3.19 9.50 -15.46
C GLN A 205 2.46 9.70 -16.80
N GLU A 206 1.90 8.64 -17.38
CA GLU A 206 1.20 8.70 -18.68
C GLU A 206 -0.02 9.64 -18.65
N LEU A 207 -0.71 9.73 -17.52
CA LEU A 207 -1.87 10.58 -17.31
C LEU A 207 -1.52 11.96 -16.72
N GLY A 208 -0.24 12.23 -16.46
CA GLY A 208 0.22 13.50 -15.91
C GLY A 208 -0.34 13.80 -14.51
N ILE A 209 -0.46 12.79 -13.66
CA ILE A 209 -1.00 12.90 -12.29
C ILE A 209 0.07 13.38 -11.31
N PHE A 210 1.26 12.77 -11.38
CA PHE A 210 2.37 13.12 -10.51
C PHE A 210 3.71 12.86 -11.19
N THR A 211 4.78 13.44 -10.64
CA THR A 211 6.15 13.11 -10.98
C THR A 211 7.01 13.04 -9.72
N ILE A 212 8.18 12.42 -9.81
CA ILE A 212 9.18 12.38 -8.73
C ILE A 212 10.45 12.96 -9.33
N SER A 213 10.93 14.08 -8.77
CA SER A 213 12.19 14.71 -9.13
C SER A 213 13.28 14.28 -8.16
N GLU A 214 14.46 13.94 -8.69
CA GLU A 214 15.62 13.59 -7.88
C GLU A 214 16.09 14.79 -7.05
N GLU A 215 16.04 15.98 -7.63
CA GLU A 215 16.41 17.26 -7.01
C GLU A 215 15.50 17.64 -5.85
N VAL A 216 14.21 17.29 -5.92
CA VAL A 216 13.25 17.48 -4.81
C VAL A 216 13.47 16.43 -3.72
N GLY A 217 13.80 15.20 -4.11
CA GLY A 217 14.13 14.10 -3.20
C GLY A 217 13.17 12.92 -3.30
N ARG A 218 13.72 11.73 -3.07
CA ARG A 218 12.96 10.47 -3.15
C ARG A 218 11.87 10.41 -2.08
N GLY A 219 10.68 9.97 -2.48
CA GLY A 219 9.51 9.86 -1.60
C GLY A 219 8.78 11.19 -1.37
N LEU A 220 9.11 12.24 -2.12
CA LEU A 220 8.43 13.54 -2.10
C LEU A 220 7.78 13.79 -3.47
N PRO A 221 6.59 13.21 -3.74
CA PRO A 221 5.96 13.33 -5.04
C PRO A 221 5.50 14.76 -5.34
N LEU A 222 5.71 15.19 -6.57
CA LEU A 222 5.17 16.44 -7.10
C LEU A 222 3.83 16.15 -7.78
N TRP A 223 2.78 16.77 -7.27
CA TRP A 223 1.44 16.69 -7.86
C TRP A 223 1.36 17.60 -9.08
N LEU A 224 1.02 17.01 -10.23
CA LEU A 224 0.79 17.75 -11.48
C LEU A 224 -0.66 18.25 -11.52
N PRO A 225 -1.04 19.12 -12.48
CA PRO A 225 -2.39 19.68 -12.52
C PRO A 225 -3.50 18.61 -12.47
N ASN A 226 -3.36 17.52 -13.22
CA ASN A 226 -4.37 16.47 -13.23
C ASN A 226 -4.49 15.75 -11.88
N GLY A 227 -3.37 15.50 -11.20
CA GLY A 227 -3.39 14.89 -9.87
C GLY A 227 -3.91 15.84 -8.79
N THR A 228 -3.65 17.14 -8.95
CA THR A 228 -4.16 18.18 -8.04
C THR A 228 -5.69 18.22 -8.08
N VAL A 229 -6.30 18.14 -9.27
CA VAL A 229 -7.77 18.03 -9.40
C VAL A 229 -8.32 16.84 -8.63
N ILE A 230 -7.70 15.66 -8.76
CA ILE A 230 -8.13 14.45 -8.03
C ILE A 230 -8.06 14.69 -6.52
N ARG A 231 -6.98 15.31 -6.04
CA ARG A 231 -6.85 15.66 -4.61
C ARG A 231 -7.95 16.59 -4.14
N GLU A 232 -8.21 17.67 -4.87
CA GLU A 232 -9.24 18.65 -4.50
C GLU A 232 -10.65 18.03 -4.48
N GLU A 233 -10.96 17.12 -5.41
CA GLU A 233 -12.23 16.38 -5.39
C GLU A 233 -12.34 15.45 -4.17
N LEU A 234 -11.25 14.76 -3.79
CA LEU A 234 -11.21 13.93 -2.59
C LEU A 234 -11.33 14.78 -1.30
N GLU A 235 -10.66 15.93 -1.24
CA GLU A 235 -10.78 16.84 -0.10
C GLU A 235 -12.19 17.43 0.01
N LYS A 236 -12.80 17.81 -1.11
CA LYS A 236 -14.18 18.31 -1.15
C LYS A 236 -15.15 17.24 -0.66
N LEU A 237 -15.02 16.01 -1.18
CA LEU A 237 -15.77 14.85 -0.73
C LEU A 237 -15.64 14.65 0.79
N ALA A 238 -14.41 14.66 1.30
CA ALA A 238 -14.16 14.52 2.73
C ALA A 238 -14.86 15.63 3.53
N LYS A 239 -14.66 16.91 3.15
CA LYS A 239 -15.29 18.06 3.82
C LYS A 239 -16.82 17.94 3.85
N GLU A 240 -17.44 17.46 2.76
CA GLU A 240 -18.89 17.25 2.67
C GLU A 240 -19.38 16.14 3.60
N GLU A 241 -18.75 14.97 3.60
CA GLU A 241 -19.17 13.83 4.45
C GLU A 241 -18.84 14.06 5.93
N GLU A 242 -17.66 14.59 6.23
CA GLU A 242 -17.24 14.95 7.59
C GLU A 242 -18.19 15.98 8.21
N ARG A 243 -18.68 16.93 7.42
CA ARG A 243 -19.66 17.92 7.92
C ARG A 243 -21.00 17.28 8.29
N LYS A 244 -21.47 16.27 7.55
CA LYS A 244 -22.72 15.56 7.87
C LYS A 244 -22.60 14.82 9.21
N ASP A 245 -21.41 14.32 9.52
CA ASP A 245 -21.11 13.60 10.75
C ASP A 245 -20.65 14.53 11.91
N GLY A 246 -20.72 15.85 11.71
CA GLY A 246 -20.46 16.84 12.76
C GLY A 246 -18.97 17.03 13.10
N TYR A 247 -18.05 16.77 12.17
CA TYR A 247 -16.64 17.07 12.35
C TYR A 247 -16.36 18.58 12.23
N LEU A 248 -15.45 19.05 13.06
CA LEU A 248 -14.92 20.41 13.07
C LEU A 248 -13.55 20.41 12.40
N ARG A 249 -13.41 21.23 11.36
CA ARG A 249 -12.16 21.34 10.61
C ARG A 249 -11.18 22.25 11.34
N ILE A 250 -9.95 21.77 11.48
CA ILE A 250 -8.84 22.51 12.09
C ILE A 250 -7.64 22.50 11.13
N SER A 251 -6.65 23.34 11.43
CA SER A 251 -5.36 23.38 10.75
C SER A 251 -4.27 23.62 11.78
N THR A 252 -3.23 22.80 11.75
CA THR A 252 -2.15 22.84 12.74
C THR A 252 -0.77 22.86 12.07
N PRO A 253 0.27 23.40 12.75
CA PRO A 253 1.62 23.47 12.19
C PRO A 253 2.22 22.10 11.85
N GLU A 254 3.13 22.08 10.88
CA GLU A 254 3.86 20.86 10.44
C GLU A 254 5.18 20.63 11.20
N ILE A 255 5.62 21.63 11.98
CA ILE A 255 6.86 21.60 12.76
C ILE A 255 6.56 21.99 14.20
N THR A 256 7.22 21.33 15.16
CA THR A 256 7.01 21.57 16.59
C THR A 256 8.25 21.22 17.40
N LYS A 257 8.27 21.62 18.67
CA LYS A 257 9.36 21.34 19.60
C LYS A 257 9.36 19.87 20.03
N ASP A 258 10.54 19.34 20.26
CA ASP A 258 10.81 18.02 20.86
C ASP A 258 9.86 17.65 22.03
N LYS A 259 9.59 18.59 22.95
CA LYS A 259 8.78 18.39 24.14
C LYS A 259 7.39 17.81 23.83
N LEU A 260 6.77 18.24 22.72
CA LEU A 260 5.46 17.73 22.33
C LEU A 260 5.53 16.24 21.97
N TYR A 261 6.58 15.83 21.27
CA TYR A 261 6.78 14.43 20.89
C TYR A 261 7.27 13.55 22.04
N TYR A 262 8.06 14.09 22.96
CA TYR A 262 8.37 13.41 24.23
C TYR A 262 7.09 13.14 25.04
N MET A 263 6.26 14.17 25.27
CA MET A 263 5.01 14.03 26.02
C MET A 263 4.05 13.03 25.38
N SER A 264 3.95 13.04 24.04
CA SER A 264 3.11 12.08 23.31
C SER A 264 3.68 10.66 23.25
N GLY A 265 4.96 10.45 23.61
CA GLY A 265 5.68 9.19 23.48
C GLY A 265 6.23 8.89 22.08
N HIS A 266 5.99 9.72 21.07
CA HIS A 266 6.53 9.48 19.73
C HIS A 266 8.04 9.59 19.67
N LEU A 267 8.68 10.48 20.42
CA LEU A 267 10.14 10.54 20.38
C LEU A 267 10.81 9.34 21.07
N PRO A 268 10.32 8.81 22.20
CA PRO A 268 10.82 7.54 22.74
C PRO A 268 10.65 6.31 21.84
N TYR A 269 9.50 6.17 21.16
CA TYR A 269 9.14 4.94 20.45
C TYR A 269 9.24 5.00 18.92
N TYR A 270 9.28 6.20 18.33
CA TYR A 270 9.15 6.43 16.88
C TYR A 270 10.29 7.28 16.28
N ARG A 271 11.35 7.55 17.04
CA ARG A 271 12.46 8.44 16.62
C ARG A 271 13.11 8.02 15.30
N ASP A 272 13.34 6.72 15.13
CA ASP A 272 14.06 6.20 13.96
C ASP A 272 13.26 6.37 12.66
N ASP A 273 11.93 6.52 12.76
CA ASP A 273 11.02 6.79 11.66
C ASP A 273 10.70 8.30 11.50
N MET A 274 11.30 9.17 12.31
CA MET A 274 11.17 10.62 12.19
C MET A 274 12.33 11.22 11.38
N TYR A 275 12.06 12.34 10.70
CA TYR A 275 13.15 13.14 10.14
C TYR A 275 14.03 13.71 11.24
N ALA A 276 15.32 13.85 10.94
CA ALA A 276 16.29 14.46 11.85
C ALA A 276 15.81 15.86 12.30
N PRO A 277 16.07 16.23 13.57
CA PRO A 277 15.65 17.53 14.08
C PRO A 277 16.38 18.68 13.39
N ILE A 278 15.71 19.81 13.33
CA ILE A 278 16.27 21.11 12.98
C ILE A 278 16.59 21.82 14.29
N GLU A 279 17.87 22.00 14.60
CA GLU A 279 18.31 22.72 15.79
C GLU A 279 18.31 24.23 15.53
N ILE A 280 17.58 24.99 16.35
CA ILE A 280 17.51 26.45 16.29
C ILE A 280 17.64 26.99 17.71
N GLU A 281 18.69 27.77 17.96
CA GLU A 281 18.93 28.43 19.26
C GLU A 281 18.95 27.45 20.45
N GLY A 282 19.49 26.24 20.25
CA GLY A 282 19.57 25.19 21.27
C GLY A 282 18.24 24.47 21.54
N VAL A 283 17.23 24.66 20.68
CA VAL A 283 15.96 23.92 20.72
C VAL A 283 15.85 23.05 19.49
N GLU A 284 15.53 21.76 19.69
CA GLU A 284 15.25 20.83 18.59
C GLU A 284 13.80 20.96 18.12
N TYR A 285 13.63 21.19 16.82
CA TYR A 285 12.34 21.16 16.14
C TYR A 285 12.24 19.95 15.22
N PHE A 286 11.08 19.32 15.20
CA PHE A 286 10.82 18.14 14.39
C PHE A 286 9.66 18.39 13.42
N LEU A 287 9.83 17.95 12.19
CA LEU A 287 8.70 17.75 11.28
C LEU A 287 7.77 16.69 11.85
N ARG A 288 6.46 16.91 11.73
CA ARG A 288 5.48 16.01 12.34
C ARG A 288 5.38 14.68 11.60
N PRO A 289 5.52 13.53 12.30
CA PRO A 289 5.25 12.21 11.71
C PRO A 289 3.75 11.85 11.71
N MET A 290 2.94 12.64 12.44
CA MET A 290 1.50 12.48 12.60
C MET A 290 0.85 13.74 13.21
N ASN A 291 -0.47 13.85 13.13
CA ASN A 291 -1.20 15.04 13.56
C ASN A 291 -1.69 14.98 15.02
N CYS A 292 -1.79 13.78 15.62
CA CYS A 292 -2.41 13.57 16.93
C CYS A 292 -1.96 14.55 18.03
N PRO A 293 -0.66 14.83 18.26
CA PRO A 293 -0.24 15.67 19.38
C PRO A 293 -0.71 17.12 19.21
N HIS A 294 -0.84 17.59 17.98
CA HIS A 294 -1.33 18.93 17.68
C HIS A 294 -2.84 19.03 17.90
N HIS A 295 -3.59 17.99 17.53
CA HIS A 295 -5.04 17.95 17.73
C HIS A 295 -5.37 17.93 19.23
N HIS A 296 -4.56 17.26 20.05
CA HIS A 296 -4.70 17.29 21.51
C HIS A 296 -4.51 18.71 22.08
N GLN A 297 -3.55 19.48 21.55
CA GLN A 297 -3.40 20.89 21.95
C GLN A 297 -4.62 21.73 21.55
N VAL A 298 -5.24 21.46 20.41
CA VAL A 298 -6.48 22.14 20.00
C VAL A 298 -7.65 21.74 20.91
N TYR A 299 -7.76 20.47 21.29
CA TYR A 299 -8.76 20.02 22.26
C TYR A 299 -8.63 20.78 23.59
N LEU A 300 -7.40 20.84 24.12
CA LEU A 300 -7.03 21.50 25.39
C LEU A 300 -7.16 23.04 25.37
N SER A 301 -7.27 23.67 24.19
CA SER A 301 -7.36 25.13 24.08
C SER A 301 -8.62 25.73 24.73
N GLN A 302 -9.63 24.89 25.01
CA GLN A 302 -10.90 25.29 25.60
C GLN A 302 -11.38 24.22 26.60
N PRO A 303 -12.02 24.63 27.70
CA PRO A 303 -12.67 23.67 28.60
C PRO A 303 -13.81 22.95 27.86
N ARG A 304 -14.02 21.67 28.18
CA ARG A 304 -15.06 20.82 27.59
C ARG A 304 -16.06 20.38 28.65
N SER A 305 -17.34 20.40 28.33
CA SER A 305 -18.42 19.84 29.14
C SER A 305 -18.90 18.51 28.53
N TYR A 306 -19.53 17.66 29.34
CA TYR A 306 -20.21 16.45 28.88
C TYR A 306 -21.22 16.73 27.75
N ARG A 307 -21.75 17.97 27.65
CA ARG A 307 -22.67 18.42 26.60
C ARG A 307 -22.00 18.65 25.25
N ASP A 308 -20.69 18.91 25.26
CA ASP A 308 -19.90 19.12 24.04
C ASP A 308 -19.46 17.78 23.42
N MET A 309 -19.57 16.69 24.19
CA MET A 309 -19.11 15.37 23.77
C MET A 309 -20.15 14.67 22.86
N PRO A 310 -19.71 14.04 21.76
CA PRO A 310 -18.32 13.87 21.33
C PRO A 310 -17.79 15.08 20.51
N VAL A 311 -16.52 15.42 20.71
CA VAL A 311 -15.81 16.43 19.92
C VAL A 311 -15.03 15.74 18.80
N ARG A 312 -15.25 16.12 17.56
CA ARG A 312 -14.61 15.50 16.39
C ARG A 312 -13.75 16.51 15.65
N LEU A 313 -12.43 16.43 15.76
CA LEU A 313 -11.50 17.35 15.09
C LEU A 313 -10.89 16.68 13.86
N ALA A 314 -11.01 17.30 12.68
CA ALA A 314 -10.50 16.76 11.42
C ALA A 314 -9.56 17.74 10.70
N GLU A 315 -8.52 17.21 10.07
CA GLU A 315 -7.53 17.95 9.31
C GLU A 315 -7.05 17.12 8.10
N TYR A 316 -6.80 17.77 6.97
CA TYR A 316 -5.97 17.16 5.93
C TYR A 316 -4.53 17.50 6.26
N GLY A 317 -3.92 16.67 7.10
CA GLY A 317 -2.65 16.96 7.76
C GLY A 317 -1.47 16.44 6.95
N GLN A 318 -0.61 17.35 6.49
CA GLN A 318 0.68 17.02 5.88
C GLN A 318 1.65 16.49 6.94
N VAL A 319 2.20 15.29 6.74
CA VAL A 319 3.13 14.65 7.68
C VAL A 319 4.37 14.12 6.95
N TYR A 320 5.42 13.84 7.71
CA TYR A 320 6.71 13.37 7.20
C TYR A 320 7.24 12.17 7.99
N ARG A 321 7.52 11.06 7.31
CA ARG A 321 8.11 9.85 7.90
C ARG A 321 9.38 9.46 7.17
N PHE A 322 10.41 9.11 7.93
CA PHE A 322 11.69 8.66 7.40
C PHE A 322 11.62 7.19 6.98
N GLU A 323 10.97 6.95 5.84
CA GLU A 323 10.95 5.64 5.21
C GLU A 323 12.31 5.32 4.58
N GLN A 324 12.80 4.10 4.78
CA GLN A 324 14.04 3.63 4.14
C GLN A 324 13.94 3.76 2.62
N SER A 325 15.02 4.20 1.97
CA SER A 325 15.02 4.53 0.54
C SER A 325 14.62 3.36 -0.36
N GLY A 326 14.96 2.13 0.03
CA GLY A 326 14.58 0.88 -0.66
C GLY A 326 13.11 0.52 -0.55
N ALA A 327 12.39 1.07 0.44
CA ALA A 327 10.97 0.82 0.66
C ALA A 327 10.05 1.79 -0.10
N LEU A 328 10.59 2.91 -0.60
CA LEU A 328 9.83 3.92 -1.32
C LEU A 328 9.26 3.37 -2.64
N SER A 329 7.97 3.62 -2.89
CA SER A 329 7.29 3.13 -4.09
C SER A 329 6.25 4.12 -4.57
N GLY A 330 6.60 4.92 -5.58
CA GLY A 330 5.69 5.88 -6.22
C GLY A 330 4.95 6.74 -5.21
N LEU A 331 3.62 6.65 -5.26
CA LEU A 331 2.71 7.28 -4.30
C LEU A 331 2.27 6.33 -3.16
N MET A 332 2.41 5.01 -3.33
CA MET A 332 1.98 4.02 -2.33
C MET A 332 2.76 4.11 -1.00
N ARG A 333 4.08 4.39 -1.10
CA ARG A 333 4.98 4.55 0.04
C ARG A 333 5.89 5.75 -0.19
N ALA A 334 5.50 6.88 0.38
CA ALA A 334 6.15 8.18 0.29
C ALA A 334 6.65 8.62 1.68
N ARG A 335 7.57 9.59 1.71
CA ARG A 335 8.08 10.21 2.94
C ARG A 335 7.24 11.40 3.38
N GLY A 336 6.80 12.22 2.42
CA GLY A 336 5.87 13.32 2.66
C GLY A 336 4.50 12.96 2.10
N PHE A 337 3.46 13.04 2.91
CA PHE A 337 2.10 12.71 2.49
C PHE A 337 1.04 13.44 3.34
N CYS A 338 -0.16 13.60 2.78
CA CYS A 338 -1.24 14.36 3.40
C CYS A 338 -2.42 13.44 3.72
N GLN A 339 -2.78 13.32 5.00
CA GLN A 339 -3.77 12.36 5.48
C GLN A 339 -5.13 13.00 5.75
N ASN A 340 -6.21 12.31 5.41
CA ASN A 340 -7.56 12.64 5.86
C ASN A 340 -7.75 12.28 7.34
N ASP A 341 -7.00 12.94 8.22
CA ASP A 341 -6.85 12.54 9.61
C ASP A 341 -7.88 13.22 10.51
N ALA A 342 -8.33 12.51 11.54
CA ALA A 342 -9.20 13.07 12.56
C ALA A 342 -9.06 12.35 13.90
N HIS A 343 -9.31 13.11 14.96
CA HIS A 343 -9.29 12.66 16.34
C HIS A 343 -10.64 12.97 16.98
N ILE A 344 -11.33 11.92 17.43
CA ILE A 344 -12.63 12.01 18.10
C ILE A 344 -12.41 11.81 19.58
N TYR A 345 -12.80 12.81 20.37
CA TYR A 345 -12.79 12.78 21.82
C TYR A 345 -14.20 12.46 22.28
N CYS A 346 -14.37 11.32 22.94
CA CYS A 346 -15.68 10.80 23.34
C CYS A 346 -15.67 10.31 24.79
N THR A 347 -16.86 10.21 25.40
CA THR A 347 -16.98 9.51 26.69
C THR A 347 -16.83 8.00 26.49
N PHE A 348 -16.55 7.26 27.56
CA PHE A 348 -16.41 5.80 27.48
C PHE A 348 -17.70 5.11 26.99
N GLU A 349 -18.85 5.65 27.36
CA GLU A 349 -20.16 5.17 26.92
C GLU A 349 -20.41 5.41 25.41
N GLN A 350 -19.84 6.49 24.86
CA GLN A 350 -19.99 6.87 23.45
C GLN A 350 -19.02 6.14 22.52
N ALA A 351 -17.94 5.56 23.05
CA ALA A 351 -16.83 5.06 22.23
C ALA A 351 -17.24 3.99 21.22
N LYS A 352 -18.09 3.03 21.61
CA LYS A 352 -18.60 1.99 20.70
C LYS A 352 -19.36 2.61 19.52
N ASP A 353 -20.30 3.52 19.81
CA ASP A 353 -21.15 4.14 18.80
C ASP A 353 -20.35 5.06 17.86
N GLU A 354 -19.36 5.78 18.38
CA GLU A 354 -18.46 6.60 17.55
C GLU A 354 -17.55 5.73 16.68
N PHE A 355 -17.05 4.62 17.21
CA PHE A 355 -16.25 3.66 16.45
C PHE A 355 -17.06 3.05 15.29
N LEU A 356 -18.31 2.65 15.56
CA LEU A 356 -19.24 2.15 14.56
C LEU A 356 -19.58 3.20 13.48
N LYS A 357 -19.80 4.46 13.86
CA LYS A 357 -20.01 5.56 12.89
C LYS A 357 -18.83 5.74 11.96
N VAL A 358 -17.60 5.62 12.47
CA VAL A 358 -16.38 5.68 11.63
C VAL A 358 -16.35 4.51 10.64
N MET A 359 -16.73 3.30 11.05
CA MET A 359 -16.82 2.15 10.14
C MET A 359 -17.84 2.36 9.03
N HIS A 360 -19.01 2.91 9.36
CA HIS A 360 -20.00 3.28 8.35
C HIS A 360 -19.50 4.39 7.42
N LEU A 361 -18.72 5.35 7.92
CA LEU A 361 -18.10 6.39 7.08
C LEU A 361 -17.15 5.76 6.04
N HIS A 362 -16.34 4.78 6.43
CA HIS A 362 -15.50 4.02 5.49
C HIS A 362 -16.33 3.31 4.42
N ALA A 363 -17.35 2.54 4.83
CA ALA A 363 -18.21 1.81 3.91
C ALA A 363 -18.93 2.74 2.93
N ARG A 364 -19.37 3.93 3.37
CA ARG A 364 -19.96 4.95 2.49
C ARG A 364 -18.98 5.42 1.42
N TYR A 365 -17.72 5.67 1.77
CA TYR A 365 -16.71 6.01 0.76
C TYR A 365 -16.50 4.85 -0.21
N TYR A 366 -16.36 3.62 0.29
CA TYR A 366 -16.13 2.45 -0.55
C TYR A 366 -17.25 2.24 -1.57
N ASP A 367 -18.51 2.42 -1.18
CA ASP A 367 -19.65 2.42 -2.13
C ASP A 367 -19.51 3.52 -3.21
N MET A 368 -19.13 4.75 -2.82
CA MET A 368 -18.95 5.86 -3.77
C MET A 368 -17.80 5.62 -4.76
N PHE A 369 -16.77 4.88 -4.36
CA PHE A 369 -15.66 4.49 -5.23
C PHE A 369 -15.89 3.15 -5.95
N ASN A 370 -17.01 2.47 -5.71
CA ASN A 370 -17.27 1.12 -6.23
C ASN A 370 -16.21 0.10 -5.79
N ILE A 371 -15.81 0.15 -4.53
CA ILE A 371 -14.90 -0.80 -3.86
C ILE A 371 -15.78 -1.82 -3.14
N GLU A 372 -15.86 -3.03 -3.69
CA GLU A 372 -16.72 -4.11 -3.17
C GLU A 372 -15.95 -5.16 -2.36
N ASP A 373 -14.68 -5.38 -2.69
CA ASP A 373 -13.83 -6.42 -2.09
C ASP A 373 -12.93 -5.83 -1.00
N TYR A 374 -13.49 -5.77 0.22
CA TYR A 374 -12.77 -5.33 1.41
C TYR A 374 -13.21 -6.12 2.64
N TYR A 375 -12.30 -6.22 3.60
CA TYR A 375 -12.56 -6.74 4.94
C TYR A 375 -11.81 -5.90 5.97
N MET A 376 -12.08 -6.14 7.24
CA MET A 376 -11.42 -5.45 8.34
C MET A 376 -10.48 -6.41 9.07
N LEU A 377 -9.27 -5.95 9.37
CA LEU A 377 -8.33 -6.69 10.18
C LEU A 377 -8.34 -6.12 11.60
N PHE A 378 -8.84 -6.88 12.55
CA PHE A 378 -8.81 -6.51 13.96
C PHE A 378 -7.46 -6.91 14.57
N ALA A 379 -6.58 -5.91 14.71
CA ALA A 379 -5.25 -6.09 15.24
C ALA A 379 -5.24 -6.01 16.78
N LYS A 380 -4.95 -7.16 17.41
CA LYS A 380 -4.89 -7.37 18.86
C LYS A 380 -3.43 -7.31 19.36
N PRO A 381 -3.18 -6.93 20.62
CA PRO A 381 -1.84 -6.96 21.18
C PRO A 381 -1.34 -8.39 21.33
N ASP A 382 -0.03 -8.58 21.24
CA ASP A 382 0.61 -9.83 21.66
C ASP A 382 0.93 -9.74 23.16
N LEU A 383 0.14 -10.43 23.97
CA LEU A 383 0.27 -10.42 25.43
C LEU A 383 1.54 -11.12 25.94
N HIS A 384 2.29 -11.79 25.06
CA HIS A 384 3.58 -12.41 25.38
C HIS A 384 4.78 -11.49 25.07
N LYS A 385 4.54 -10.30 24.49
CA LYS A 385 5.58 -9.32 24.08
C LYS A 385 5.25 -7.92 24.54
N LEU A 386 5.20 -7.75 25.85
CA LEU A 386 4.79 -6.50 26.50
C LEU A 386 5.75 -5.34 26.21
N ASP A 387 7.01 -5.58 25.83
CA ASP A 387 8.00 -4.53 25.53
C ASP A 387 7.58 -3.58 24.39
N LYS A 388 6.70 -4.04 23.48
CA LYS A 388 6.17 -3.28 22.34
C LYS A 388 4.93 -2.45 22.71
N TYR A 389 4.27 -2.78 23.82
CA TYR A 389 2.99 -2.20 24.23
C TYR A 389 3.14 -1.45 25.55
N VAL A 390 2.16 -0.62 25.88
CA VAL A 390 2.11 -0.02 27.22
C VAL A 390 1.48 -1.01 28.20
N ASP A 391 2.07 -1.09 29.40
CA ASP A 391 1.75 -2.04 30.47
C ASP A 391 0.44 -1.68 31.21
N GLU A 392 -0.68 -1.80 30.49
CA GLU A 392 -2.03 -1.44 30.97
C GLU A 392 -3.07 -2.53 30.60
N PRO A 393 -2.94 -3.76 31.13
CA PRO A 393 -3.70 -4.92 30.65
C PRO A 393 -5.22 -4.78 30.80
N GLU A 394 -5.71 -4.10 31.84
CA GLU A 394 -7.13 -3.85 32.04
C GLU A 394 -7.72 -2.91 30.98
N GLN A 395 -6.98 -1.87 30.61
CA GLN A 395 -7.40 -0.91 29.59
C GLN A 395 -7.39 -1.53 28.19
N TRP A 396 -6.40 -2.36 27.89
CA TRP A 396 -6.34 -3.17 26.66
C TRP A 396 -7.56 -4.08 26.52
N ALA A 397 -7.94 -4.79 27.59
CA ALA A 397 -9.10 -5.66 27.58
C ALA A 397 -10.41 -4.87 27.38
N ALA A 398 -10.54 -3.71 28.05
CA ALA A 398 -11.70 -2.84 27.91
C ALA A 398 -11.84 -2.28 26.49
N ALA A 399 -10.75 -1.71 25.94
CA ALA A 399 -10.70 -1.19 24.58
C ALA A 399 -11.01 -2.26 23.53
N SER A 400 -10.37 -3.44 23.66
CA SER A 400 -10.59 -4.56 22.72
C SER A 400 -12.04 -5.03 22.74
N LYS A 401 -12.68 -5.04 23.92
CA LYS A 401 -14.11 -5.40 24.05
C LYS A 401 -15.02 -4.39 23.36
N VAL A 402 -14.74 -3.10 23.48
CA VAL A 402 -15.50 -2.03 22.79
C VAL A 402 -15.41 -2.21 21.28
N ILE A 403 -14.19 -2.44 20.76
CA ILE A 403 -13.96 -2.64 19.33
C ILE A 403 -14.66 -3.92 18.85
N GLN A 404 -14.51 -5.04 19.56
CA GLN A 404 -15.16 -6.31 19.23
C GLN A 404 -16.69 -6.16 19.11
N GLN A 405 -17.31 -5.49 20.07
CA GLN A 405 -18.75 -5.24 20.05
C GLN A 405 -19.17 -4.37 18.87
N ALA A 406 -18.41 -3.32 18.55
CA ALA A 406 -18.67 -2.49 17.38
C ALA A 406 -18.53 -3.28 16.08
N MET A 407 -17.56 -4.19 16.00
CA MET A 407 -17.34 -5.08 14.85
C MET A 407 -18.50 -6.03 14.62
N ASP A 408 -18.93 -6.73 15.67
CA ASP A 408 -20.04 -7.67 15.61
C ASP A 408 -21.37 -6.97 15.24
N GLU A 409 -21.58 -5.74 15.71
CA GLU A 409 -22.77 -4.94 15.40
C GLU A 409 -22.75 -4.35 13.98
N SER A 410 -21.56 -4.15 13.40
CA SER A 410 -21.41 -3.49 12.10
C SER A 410 -21.92 -4.30 10.90
N GLY A 411 -21.88 -5.63 11.00
CA GLY A 411 -22.21 -6.55 9.92
C GLY A 411 -21.16 -6.63 8.79
N TYR A 412 -19.98 -6.05 8.95
CA TYR A 412 -18.90 -6.13 7.96
C TYR A 412 -17.98 -7.34 8.21
N PRO A 413 -17.41 -7.96 7.15
CA PRO A 413 -16.50 -9.08 7.29
C PRO A 413 -15.18 -8.62 7.96
N TYR A 414 -14.69 -9.41 8.90
CA TYR A 414 -13.42 -9.15 9.56
C TYR A 414 -12.66 -10.43 9.95
N GLU A 415 -11.36 -10.26 10.09
CA GLU A 415 -10.43 -11.27 10.58
C GLU A 415 -9.66 -10.71 11.79
N GLU A 416 -9.10 -11.58 12.62
CA GLU A 416 -8.31 -11.19 13.78
C GLU A 416 -6.82 -11.46 13.54
N ALA A 417 -5.96 -10.52 13.93
CA ALA A 417 -4.51 -10.67 13.88
C ALA A 417 -3.88 -10.35 15.23
N GLU A 418 -3.15 -11.31 15.80
CA GLU A 418 -2.39 -11.11 17.05
C GLU A 418 -1.02 -10.47 16.78
N GLY A 419 -0.61 -9.52 17.62
CA GLY A 419 0.71 -8.89 17.55
C GLY A 419 0.83 -7.69 16.60
N GLU A 420 -0.26 -7.35 15.91
CA GLU A 420 -0.30 -6.28 14.90
C GLU A 420 -0.85 -4.93 15.43
N ALA A 421 -1.22 -4.85 16.71
CA ALA A 421 -1.76 -3.62 17.30
C ALA A 421 -0.74 -2.45 17.32
N ALA A 422 -1.25 -1.22 17.48
CA ALA A 422 -0.40 -0.07 17.76
C ALA A 422 0.13 -0.14 19.21
N PHE A 423 1.20 0.58 19.52
CA PHE A 423 1.77 0.53 20.88
C PHE A 423 0.83 1.09 21.96
N TYR A 424 -0.13 1.94 21.57
CA TYR A 424 -1.04 2.68 22.45
C TYR A 424 -2.49 2.19 22.45
N GLY A 425 -2.82 1.16 21.66
CA GLY A 425 -4.16 0.61 21.65
C GLY A 425 -4.47 -0.32 20.48
N PRO A 426 -5.62 -1.02 20.57
CA PRO A 426 -6.08 -1.90 19.51
C PRO A 426 -6.55 -1.08 18.30
N LYS A 427 -6.39 -1.65 17.10
CA LYS A 427 -6.76 -0.97 15.85
C LYS A 427 -7.49 -1.90 14.90
N ILE A 428 -8.19 -1.28 13.97
CA ILE A 428 -8.77 -1.92 12.81
C ILE A 428 -8.14 -1.33 11.57
N ASP A 429 -7.54 -2.19 10.76
CA ASP A 429 -7.09 -1.84 9.43
C ASP A 429 -8.15 -2.26 8.41
N PHE A 430 -8.49 -1.35 7.50
CA PHE A 430 -9.41 -1.66 6.40
C PHE A 430 -8.57 -2.18 5.23
N MET A 431 -8.73 -3.47 4.97
CA MET A 431 -8.01 -4.20 3.94
C MET A 431 -8.85 -4.15 2.66
N ILE A 432 -8.32 -3.51 1.62
CA ILE A 432 -8.95 -3.46 0.31
C ILE A 432 -8.17 -4.32 -0.66
N LYS A 433 -8.87 -5.15 -1.42
CA LYS A 433 -8.28 -5.91 -2.50
C LYS A 433 -8.39 -5.14 -3.81
N SER A 434 -7.24 -4.91 -4.43
CA SER A 434 -7.17 -4.31 -5.76
C SER A 434 -7.68 -5.27 -6.84
N ALA A 435 -7.97 -4.73 -8.04
CA ALA A 435 -8.42 -5.51 -9.19
C ALA A 435 -7.44 -6.61 -9.67
N ILE A 436 -6.22 -6.61 -9.15
CA ILE A 436 -5.14 -7.57 -9.47
C ILE A 436 -4.84 -8.51 -8.29
N GLY A 437 -5.65 -8.45 -7.23
CA GLY A 437 -5.56 -9.33 -6.07
C GLY A 437 -4.63 -8.86 -4.95
N THR A 438 -3.89 -7.77 -5.13
CA THR A 438 -3.04 -7.20 -4.07
C THR A 438 -3.90 -6.55 -3.00
N GLU A 439 -3.64 -6.90 -1.74
CA GLU A 439 -4.31 -6.33 -0.57
C GLU A 439 -3.54 -5.12 -0.04
N TYR A 440 -4.28 -4.08 0.33
CA TYR A 440 -3.74 -2.85 0.84
C TYR A 440 -4.47 -2.44 2.13
N ALA A 441 -3.72 -2.20 3.20
CA ALA A 441 -4.17 -1.43 4.36
C ALA A 441 -4.17 0.07 4.00
N ILE A 442 -5.32 0.58 3.58
CA ILE A 442 -5.46 1.96 3.09
C ILE A 442 -5.79 2.93 4.23
N SER A 443 -6.61 2.48 5.17
CA SER A 443 -7.06 3.28 6.30
C SER A 443 -7.08 2.47 7.59
N THR A 444 -7.09 3.19 8.70
CA THR A 444 -7.13 2.60 10.03
C THR A 444 -8.12 3.37 10.90
N ASN A 445 -8.77 2.66 11.82
CA ASN A 445 -9.53 3.20 12.94
C ASN A 445 -8.96 2.65 14.26
N GLN A 446 -8.53 3.52 15.16
CA GLN A 446 -7.76 3.13 16.36
C GLN A 446 -8.38 3.75 17.60
N LEU A 447 -8.41 3.00 18.70
CA LEU A 447 -8.85 3.51 19.99
C LEU A 447 -7.62 3.69 20.90
N ASP A 448 -7.28 4.95 21.17
CA ASP A 448 -6.19 5.36 22.05
C ASP A 448 -6.76 5.75 23.42
N PHE A 449 -6.30 5.04 24.44
CA PHE A 449 -6.63 5.29 25.83
C PHE A 449 -5.49 6.00 26.59
N LEU A 450 -4.28 6.01 26.06
CA LEU A 450 -3.09 6.58 26.68
C LEU A 450 -2.95 8.08 26.43
N ALA A 451 -3.41 8.58 25.26
CA ALA A 451 -3.38 10.00 24.97
C ALA A 451 -4.04 10.81 26.09
N SER A 452 -5.11 10.28 26.67
CA SER A 452 -5.85 10.92 27.76
C SER A 452 -5.02 11.12 29.02
N GLU A 453 -4.22 10.12 29.41
CA GLU A 453 -3.31 10.25 30.56
C GLU A 453 -2.13 11.16 30.23
N ARG A 454 -1.47 10.95 29.07
CA ARG A 454 -0.26 11.68 28.68
C ARG A 454 -0.46 13.18 28.52
N PHE A 455 -1.64 13.58 28.04
CA PHE A 455 -1.98 14.99 27.80
C PHE A 455 -2.96 15.56 28.83
N ASN A 456 -3.39 14.77 29.81
CA ASN A 456 -4.46 15.12 30.74
C ASN A 456 -5.73 15.61 30.00
N LEU A 457 -6.20 14.81 29.03
CA LEU A 457 -7.40 15.13 28.26
C LEU A 457 -8.64 14.80 29.08
N THR A 458 -9.28 15.85 29.60
CA THR A 458 -10.48 15.71 30.44
C THR A 458 -11.67 16.47 29.87
N TYR A 459 -12.86 16.15 30.39
CA TYR A 459 -14.08 16.93 30.23
C TYR A 459 -14.79 17.04 31.58
N LYS A 460 -15.61 18.08 31.75
CA LYS A 460 -16.42 18.31 32.94
C LYS A 460 -17.73 17.53 32.88
N GLY A 461 -17.88 16.54 33.76
CA GLY A 461 -19.04 15.65 33.87
C GLY A 461 -20.29 16.32 34.43
N GLN A 462 -21.41 15.60 34.42
CA GLN A 462 -22.67 16.03 35.06
C GLN A 462 -22.54 16.18 36.58
N ASP A 463 -21.59 15.46 37.18
CA ASP A 463 -21.24 15.48 38.59
C ASP A 463 -20.27 16.61 38.97
N ASP A 464 -20.02 17.55 38.05
CA ASP A 464 -19.09 18.68 38.18
C ASP A 464 -17.60 18.28 38.31
N LYS A 465 -17.27 16.99 38.14
CA LYS A 465 -15.88 16.48 38.19
C LYS A 465 -15.24 16.42 36.81
N GLU A 466 -13.92 16.35 36.78
CA GLU A 466 -13.18 16.05 35.57
C GLU A 466 -13.15 14.54 35.32
N HIS A 467 -13.48 14.15 34.09
CA HIS A 467 -13.47 12.77 33.62
C HIS A 467 -12.54 12.63 32.42
N PRO A 468 -11.82 11.52 32.28
CA PRO A 468 -11.00 11.25 31.11
C PRO A 468 -11.87 10.98 29.87
N VAL A 469 -11.28 11.14 28.69
CA VAL A 469 -11.91 10.80 27.40
C VAL A 469 -11.30 9.53 26.80
N TYR A 470 -11.97 8.92 25.83
CA TYR A 470 -11.29 8.11 24.82
C TYR A 470 -10.99 8.96 23.59
N VAL A 471 -9.87 8.64 22.93
CA VAL A 471 -9.51 9.24 21.65
C VAL A 471 -9.60 8.18 20.56
N ILE A 472 -10.41 8.43 19.53
CA ILE A 472 -10.49 7.58 18.33
C ILE A 472 -9.74 8.28 17.20
N HIS A 473 -8.71 7.62 16.67
CA HIS A 473 -7.93 8.07 15.52
C HIS A 473 -8.50 7.44 14.26
N ARG A 474 -8.82 8.24 13.24
CA ARG A 474 -9.39 7.71 12.00
C ARG A 474 -8.85 8.43 10.78
N ALA A 475 -8.65 7.66 9.70
CA ALA A 475 -8.26 8.20 8.41
C ALA A 475 -8.92 7.46 7.24
N PRO A 476 -10.22 7.63 6.97
CA PRO A 476 -11.01 6.77 6.08
C PRO A 476 -10.59 6.81 4.61
N LEU A 477 -10.05 7.94 4.15
CA LEU A 477 -9.45 8.06 2.81
C LEU A 477 -7.93 7.89 2.83
N GLY A 478 -7.34 7.48 3.97
CA GLY A 478 -5.90 7.35 4.14
C GLY A 478 -5.13 8.64 3.83
N SER A 479 -3.97 8.49 3.19
CA SER A 479 -3.27 9.63 2.56
C SER A 479 -3.68 9.82 1.11
N HIS A 480 -3.66 11.06 0.62
CA HIS A 480 -3.88 11.35 -0.80
C HIS A 480 -2.96 10.52 -1.69
N GLU A 481 -1.69 10.42 -1.33
CA GLU A 481 -0.69 9.67 -2.08
C GLU A 481 -1.12 8.21 -2.22
N ARG A 482 -1.31 7.50 -1.10
CA ARG A 482 -1.65 6.07 -1.13
C ARG A 482 -3.02 5.82 -1.76
N PHE A 483 -4.01 6.64 -1.44
CA PHE A 483 -5.36 6.43 -1.94
C PHE A 483 -5.47 6.72 -3.43
N VAL A 484 -4.86 7.79 -3.94
CA VAL A 484 -4.84 8.06 -5.39
C VAL A 484 -4.05 6.99 -6.13
N ALA A 485 -2.93 6.48 -5.57
CA ALA A 485 -2.21 5.36 -6.14
C ALA A 485 -3.12 4.12 -6.31
N PHE A 486 -3.86 3.78 -5.26
CA PHE A 486 -4.86 2.73 -5.30
C PHE A 486 -5.95 3.01 -6.35
N LEU A 487 -6.51 4.22 -6.40
CA LEU A 487 -7.57 4.55 -7.37
C LEU A 487 -7.08 4.48 -8.82
N ILE A 488 -5.82 4.83 -9.10
CA ILE A 488 -5.22 4.64 -10.43
C ILE A 488 -5.23 3.15 -10.80
N GLU A 489 -4.83 2.27 -9.89
CA GLU A 489 -4.78 0.82 -10.11
C GLU A 489 -6.20 0.22 -10.25
N HIS A 490 -7.10 0.64 -9.37
CA HIS A 490 -8.49 0.20 -9.30
C HIS A 490 -9.24 0.53 -10.62
N TYR A 491 -9.15 1.77 -11.09
CA TYR A 491 -9.80 2.19 -12.35
C TYR A 491 -8.94 1.93 -13.60
N ALA A 492 -7.74 1.37 -13.47
CA ALA A 492 -6.75 1.33 -14.56
C ALA A 492 -6.55 2.70 -15.23
N GLY A 493 -6.57 3.77 -14.43
CA GLY A 493 -6.50 5.17 -14.85
C GLY A 493 -7.76 5.74 -15.52
N ALA A 494 -8.83 4.96 -15.70
CA ALA A 494 -10.09 5.40 -16.29
C ALA A 494 -11.05 5.87 -15.19
N PHE A 495 -10.70 6.97 -14.53
CA PHE A 495 -11.49 7.53 -13.42
C PHE A 495 -12.95 7.79 -13.80
N PRO A 496 -13.90 7.62 -12.86
CA PRO A 496 -15.29 8.05 -13.09
C PRO A 496 -15.33 9.56 -13.36
N THR A 497 -16.36 10.02 -14.06
CA THR A 497 -16.49 11.40 -14.54
C THR A 497 -16.31 12.41 -13.40
N TRP A 498 -16.83 12.13 -12.22
CA TRP A 498 -16.71 13.06 -11.09
C TRP A 498 -15.27 13.28 -10.62
N LEU A 499 -14.40 12.27 -10.78
CA LEU A 499 -13.00 12.31 -10.37
C LEU A 499 -12.03 12.55 -11.53
N ALA A 500 -12.48 12.37 -12.78
CA ALA A 500 -11.66 12.52 -13.97
C ALA A 500 -11.06 13.93 -14.06
N PRO A 501 -9.73 14.08 -14.19
CA PRO A 501 -9.09 15.40 -14.28
C PRO A 501 -9.63 16.27 -15.41
N VAL A 502 -9.92 15.63 -16.55
CA VAL A 502 -10.63 16.22 -17.68
C VAL A 502 -11.85 15.36 -17.93
N GLN A 503 -13.02 15.95 -17.82
CA GLN A 503 -14.31 15.28 -18.01
C GLN A 503 -14.65 15.22 -19.50
N ALA A 504 -14.43 16.32 -20.22
CA ALA A 504 -14.74 16.42 -21.63
C ALA A 504 -13.61 17.07 -22.45
N ILE A 505 -13.45 16.66 -23.70
CA ILE A 505 -12.54 17.30 -24.65
C ILE A 505 -13.25 17.56 -25.97
N ILE A 506 -13.14 18.78 -26.48
CA ILE A 506 -13.76 19.20 -27.75
C ILE A 506 -12.76 19.01 -28.89
N ILE A 507 -13.20 18.35 -29.96
CA ILE A 507 -12.39 17.95 -31.11
C ILE A 507 -13.06 18.48 -32.39
N PRO A 508 -12.63 19.65 -32.91
CA PRO A 508 -13.08 20.13 -34.20
C PRO A 508 -12.53 19.27 -35.35
N ILE A 509 -13.36 18.95 -36.34
CA ILE A 509 -12.95 18.17 -37.52
C ILE A 509 -11.98 18.95 -38.43
N SER A 510 -12.06 20.27 -38.44
CA SER A 510 -11.22 21.17 -39.23
C SER A 510 -11.22 22.59 -38.64
N ASP A 511 -10.27 23.42 -39.06
CA ASP A 511 -10.06 24.78 -38.54
C ASP A 511 -11.29 25.69 -38.70
N ARG A 512 -12.14 25.45 -39.70
CA ARG A 512 -13.38 26.23 -39.89
C ARG A 512 -14.42 26.02 -38.78
N HIS A 513 -14.30 24.96 -37.98
CA HIS A 513 -15.21 24.70 -36.85
C HIS A 513 -14.69 25.27 -35.53
N LEU A 514 -13.52 25.93 -35.50
CA LEU A 514 -12.90 26.42 -34.28
C LEU A 514 -13.78 27.45 -33.55
N ASP A 515 -14.44 28.35 -34.27
CA ASP A 515 -15.29 29.38 -33.65
C ASP A 515 -16.43 28.76 -32.84
N TYR A 516 -17.13 27.77 -33.42
CA TYR A 516 -18.17 27.03 -32.72
C TYR A 516 -17.60 26.15 -31.60
N ALA A 517 -16.44 25.52 -31.80
CA ALA A 517 -15.76 24.75 -30.75
C ALA A 517 -15.39 25.62 -29.53
N HIS A 518 -14.94 26.87 -29.75
CA HIS A 518 -14.70 27.84 -28.68
C HIS A 518 -16.00 28.27 -27.98
N GLN A 519 -17.10 28.44 -28.72
CA GLN A 519 -18.41 28.72 -28.14
C GLN A 519 -18.88 27.57 -27.24
N VAL A 520 -18.79 26.32 -27.71
CA VAL A 520 -19.12 25.12 -26.91
C VAL A 520 -18.22 25.01 -25.69
N TYR A 521 -16.91 25.22 -25.85
CA TYR A 521 -15.94 25.22 -24.75
C TYR A 521 -16.37 26.20 -23.66
N LYS A 522 -16.68 27.44 -24.03
CA LYS A 522 -17.12 28.47 -23.10
C LYS A 522 -18.41 28.07 -22.38
N GLN A 523 -19.41 27.56 -23.10
CA GLN A 523 -20.67 27.11 -22.50
C GLN A 523 -20.47 26.01 -21.45
N ILE A 524 -19.61 25.03 -21.73
CA ILE A 524 -19.34 23.91 -20.80
C ILE A 524 -18.47 24.37 -19.63
N PHE A 525 -17.44 25.16 -19.89
CA PHE A 525 -16.49 25.65 -18.88
C PHE A 525 -17.17 26.58 -17.86
N GLU A 526 -18.05 27.47 -18.31
CA GLU A 526 -18.80 28.40 -17.46
C GLU A 526 -20.02 27.75 -16.78
N ALA A 527 -20.37 26.51 -17.14
CA ALA A 527 -21.53 25.83 -16.57
C ALA A 527 -21.30 25.46 -15.10
N GLU A 528 -22.27 25.77 -14.25
CA GLU A 528 -22.25 25.36 -12.84
C GLU A 528 -22.39 23.84 -12.72
N VAL A 529 -21.30 23.22 -12.28
CA VAL A 529 -21.19 21.81 -11.93
C VAL A 529 -20.50 21.74 -10.57
N PRO A 530 -21.01 20.96 -9.59
CA PRO A 530 -20.50 20.96 -8.23
C PRO A 530 -19.19 20.16 -8.08
N THR A 531 -18.21 20.44 -8.94
CA THR A 531 -16.82 19.99 -8.83
C THR A 531 -16.08 20.83 -7.78
N ALA A 532 -14.86 20.44 -7.43
CA ALA A 532 -13.99 21.23 -6.57
C ALA A 532 -13.59 22.58 -7.18
N LEU A 533 -13.61 22.69 -8.51
CA LEU A 533 -13.28 23.92 -9.26
C LEU A 533 -14.50 24.81 -9.55
N GLY A 534 -15.71 24.37 -9.18
CA GLY A 534 -16.95 25.13 -9.37
C GLY A 534 -17.55 25.10 -10.79
N GLY A 535 -16.99 24.31 -11.72
CA GLY A 535 -17.46 24.16 -13.10
C GLY A 535 -17.08 22.83 -13.73
N ALA A 536 -17.55 22.58 -14.96
CA ALA A 536 -17.19 21.36 -15.68
C ALA A 536 -15.72 21.41 -16.16
N ARG A 537 -15.00 20.29 -16.07
CA ARG A 537 -13.60 20.22 -16.48
C ARG A 537 -13.50 19.84 -17.95
N VAL A 538 -13.42 20.85 -18.80
CA VAL A 538 -13.39 20.69 -20.26
C VAL A 538 -12.11 21.27 -20.87
N GLU A 539 -11.62 20.62 -21.94
CA GLU A 539 -10.53 21.10 -22.78
C GLU A 539 -10.97 21.24 -24.24
N LEU A 540 -10.26 22.06 -25.02
CA LEU A 540 -10.38 22.16 -26.47
C LEU A 540 -9.08 21.69 -27.11
N ASP A 541 -9.16 20.75 -28.04
CA ASP A 541 -8.02 20.31 -28.86
C ASP A 541 -8.00 21.10 -30.18
N ASP A 542 -7.37 22.27 -30.17
CA ASP A 542 -7.16 23.16 -31.32
C ASP A 542 -5.88 22.83 -32.12
N ALA A 543 -5.22 21.71 -31.81
CA ALA A 543 -3.97 21.34 -32.48
C ALA A 543 -4.20 21.10 -33.97
N ARG A 544 -3.20 21.43 -34.81
CA ARG A 544 -3.22 21.16 -36.26
C ARG A 544 -2.89 19.69 -36.57
N GLU A 545 -3.69 18.78 -36.04
CA GLU A 545 -3.57 17.33 -36.19
C GLU A 545 -4.85 16.71 -36.77
N SER A 546 -4.76 15.52 -37.35
CA SER A 546 -5.96 14.82 -37.83
C SER A 546 -6.89 14.47 -36.67
N MET A 547 -8.20 14.55 -36.93
CA MET A 547 -9.25 14.18 -35.97
C MET A 547 -9.01 12.80 -35.34
N GLN A 548 -8.61 11.81 -36.14
CA GLN A 548 -8.32 10.46 -35.62
C GLN A 548 -7.13 10.45 -34.66
N LYS A 549 -6.12 11.32 -34.86
CA LYS A 549 -5.00 11.45 -33.93
C LYS A 549 -5.45 12.09 -32.60
N LYS A 550 -6.27 13.14 -32.67
CA LYS A 550 -6.88 13.79 -31.50
C LYS A 550 -7.73 12.80 -30.67
N ILE A 551 -8.60 12.04 -31.33
CA ILE A 551 -9.42 10.99 -30.69
C ILE A 551 -8.52 9.94 -30.02
N ARG A 552 -7.47 9.45 -30.70
CA ARG A 552 -6.53 8.49 -30.09
C ARG A 552 -5.82 9.07 -28.88
N ASN A 553 -5.41 10.34 -28.91
CA ASN A 553 -4.77 11.01 -27.78
C ASN A 553 -5.73 11.13 -26.59
N ALA A 554 -6.97 11.54 -26.84
CA ALA A 554 -8.02 11.61 -25.81
C ALA A 554 -8.36 10.24 -25.20
N GLN A 555 -8.43 9.18 -26.01
CA GLN A 555 -8.63 7.81 -25.54
C GLN A 555 -7.45 7.31 -24.68
N ARG A 556 -6.20 7.63 -25.07
CA ARG A 556 -5.01 7.31 -24.25
C ARG A 556 -5.03 8.03 -22.91
N ARG A 557 -5.51 9.27 -22.88
CA ARG A 557 -5.76 10.06 -21.66
C ARG A 557 -7.01 9.61 -20.89
N LYS A 558 -7.79 8.67 -21.44
CA LYS A 558 -9.00 8.07 -20.84
C LYS A 558 -10.08 9.10 -20.48
N ILE A 559 -10.20 10.16 -21.28
CA ILE A 559 -11.17 11.24 -21.07
C ILE A 559 -12.59 10.67 -21.25
N PRO A 560 -13.53 10.85 -20.30
CA PRO A 560 -14.88 10.28 -20.36
C PRO A 560 -15.64 10.68 -21.63
N TYR A 561 -15.61 11.96 -22.00
CA TYR A 561 -16.37 12.52 -23.12
C TYR A 561 -15.46 13.14 -24.20
N MET A 562 -15.53 12.63 -25.42
CA MET A 562 -14.93 13.25 -26.60
C MET A 562 -16.03 13.89 -27.45
N LEU A 563 -16.02 15.22 -27.55
CA LEU A 563 -17.05 16.03 -28.19
C LEU A 563 -16.60 16.42 -29.60
N ILE A 564 -17.10 15.72 -30.60
CA ILE A 564 -16.74 15.93 -32.00
C ILE A 564 -17.63 17.03 -32.58
N VAL A 565 -17.00 17.97 -33.29
CA VAL A 565 -17.65 19.12 -33.91
C VAL A 565 -17.31 19.19 -35.40
N GLY A 566 -18.31 18.98 -36.26
CA GLY A 566 -18.25 19.14 -37.71
C GLY A 566 -19.32 20.10 -38.25
N ASP A 567 -19.51 20.10 -39.57
CA ASP A 567 -20.50 20.96 -40.23
C ASP A 567 -21.92 20.70 -39.72
N SER A 568 -22.29 19.43 -39.53
CA SER A 568 -23.61 19.05 -39.01
C SER A 568 -23.87 19.58 -37.61
N GLU A 569 -22.86 19.53 -36.73
CA GLU A 569 -22.96 20.06 -35.36
C GLU A 569 -23.08 21.58 -35.35
N VAL A 570 -22.36 22.27 -36.24
CA VAL A 570 -22.45 23.74 -36.39
C VAL A 570 -23.83 24.15 -36.91
N GLU A 571 -24.37 23.45 -37.91
CA GLU A 571 -25.69 23.77 -38.47
C GLU A 571 -26.85 23.51 -37.50
N SER A 572 -26.71 22.51 -36.63
CA SER A 572 -27.77 22.09 -35.70
C SER A 572 -27.61 22.62 -34.27
N ASP A 573 -26.53 23.33 -33.95
CA ASP A 573 -26.18 23.77 -32.58
C ASP A 573 -26.15 22.58 -31.59
N THR A 574 -25.59 21.45 -32.03
CA THR A 574 -25.46 20.21 -31.24
C THR A 574 -24.03 19.68 -31.19
N LEU A 575 -23.84 18.50 -30.57
CA LEU A 575 -22.57 17.79 -30.44
C LEU A 575 -22.70 16.33 -30.87
N SER A 576 -21.63 15.78 -31.44
CA SER A 576 -21.42 14.34 -31.54
C SER A 576 -20.56 13.86 -30.36
N VAL A 577 -21.17 13.17 -29.40
CA VAL A 577 -20.52 12.69 -28.17
C VAL A 577 -20.03 11.26 -28.36
N ARG A 578 -18.71 11.08 -28.32
CA ARG A 578 -18.06 9.78 -28.26
C ARG A 578 -17.60 9.49 -26.84
N TYR A 579 -18.15 8.43 -26.23
CA TYR A 579 -17.75 7.96 -24.91
C TYR A 579 -16.38 7.28 -24.97
N ARG A 580 -15.67 7.22 -23.84
CA ARG A 580 -14.38 6.51 -23.75
C ARG A 580 -14.45 5.04 -24.17
N SER A 581 -15.60 4.37 -24.01
CA SER A 581 -15.83 2.99 -24.49
C SER A 581 -15.80 2.86 -26.01
N GLY A 582 -16.00 3.97 -26.73
CA GLY A 582 -16.16 4.01 -28.17
C GLY A 582 -17.61 4.09 -28.66
N VAL A 583 -18.60 3.98 -27.76
CA VAL A 583 -20.02 4.28 -28.08
C VAL A 583 -20.14 5.74 -28.50
N GLU A 584 -21.01 6.01 -29.48
CA GLU A 584 -21.20 7.33 -30.06
C GLU A 584 -22.69 7.70 -30.06
N LYS A 585 -23.00 8.94 -29.66
CA LYS A 585 -24.32 9.56 -29.75
C LYS A 585 -24.19 10.86 -30.51
N ARG A 586 -25.06 11.06 -31.49
CA ARG A 586 -25.09 12.27 -32.33
C ARG A 586 -26.24 13.17 -31.91
N GLU A 587 -26.20 14.41 -32.39
CA GLU A 587 -27.27 15.41 -32.18
C GLU A 587 -27.55 15.66 -30.68
N VAL A 588 -26.51 15.62 -29.84
CA VAL A 588 -26.64 15.85 -28.40
C VAL A 588 -26.60 17.35 -28.12
N PRO A 589 -27.64 17.95 -27.50
CA PRO A 589 -27.59 19.35 -27.10
C PRO A 589 -26.51 19.59 -26.03
N VAL A 590 -25.79 20.72 -26.10
CA VAL A 590 -24.75 21.08 -25.13
C VAL A 590 -25.30 21.08 -23.69
N ALA A 591 -26.51 21.62 -23.49
CA ALA A 591 -27.19 21.64 -22.19
C ALA A 591 -27.44 20.23 -21.62
N ALA A 592 -27.84 19.27 -22.48
CA ALA A 592 -28.10 17.90 -22.05
C ALA A 592 -26.82 17.19 -21.58
N LEU A 593 -25.68 17.47 -22.23
CA LEU A 593 -24.38 16.97 -21.79
C LEU A 593 -23.98 17.57 -20.43
N ILE A 594 -24.16 18.88 -20.25
CA ILE A 594 -23.88 19.56 -18.98
C ILE A 594 -24.73 18.95 -17.85
N ASP A 595 -26.02 18.72 -18.08
CA ASP A 595 -26.93 18.11 -17.11
C ASP A 595 -26.51 16.67 -16.76
N ARG A 596 -26.03 15.92 -17.75
CA ARG A 596 -25.47 14.59 -17.54
C ARG A 596 -24.23 14.63 -16.66
N ILE A 597 -23.22 15.45 -16.99
CA ILE A 597 -22.00 15.61 -16.19
C ILE A 597 -22.36 16.04 -14.77
N ARG A 598 -23.28 17.00 -14.61
CA ARG A 598 -23.76 17.45 -13.30
C ARG A 598 -24.38 16.32 -12.49
N THR A 599 -25.16 15.45 -13.13
CA THR A 599 -25.78 14.30 -12.49
C THR A 599 -24.73 13.30 -12.03
N GLU A 600 -23.76 12.97 -12.88
CA GLU A 600 -22.67 12.03 -12.57
C GLU A 600 -21.74 12.55 -11.46
N VAL A 601 -21.48 13.85 -11.44
CA VAL A 601 -20.74 14.50 -10.35
C VAL A 601 -21.50 14.42 -9.02
N LYS A 602 -22.81 14.67 -9.04
CA LYS A 602 -23.64 14.64 -7.81
C LYS A 602 -23.86 13.21 -7.29
N SER A 603 -24.13 12.27 -8.18
CA SER A 603 -24.36 10.86 -7.83
C SER A 603 -23.05 10.13 -7.52
N ARG A 604 -21.90 10.69 -7.93
CA ARG A 604 -20.57 10.07 -7.89
C ARG A 604 -20.52 8.75 -8.68
N ARG A 605 -21.42 8.59 -9.65
CA ARG A 605 -21.55 7.39 -10.50
C ARG A 605 -21.75 7.81 -11.95
N ASP A 606 -21.00 7.19 -12.85
CA ASP A 606 -21.21 7.36 -14.29
C ASP A 606 -22.59 6.80 -14.67
N LEU A 607 -23.34 7.52 -15.49
CA LEU A 607 -24.61 7.02 -16.02
C LEU A 607 -24.30 5.99 -17.13
N GLY A 608 -25.22 5.05 -17.35
CA GLY A 608 -25.13 4.11 -18.46
C GLY A 608 -24.91 4.84 -19.80
N GLU A 609 -24.11 4.22 -20.67
CA GLU A 609 -23.77 4.74 -21.99
C GLU A 609 -24.95 4.72 -22.96
#